data_AF-A0A2D5TFT2-F1
#
_entry.id   AF-A0A2D5TFT2-F1
#
_cell.length_a   1.000
_cell.length_b   1.000
_cell.length_c   1.000
_cell.angle_alpha   90.00
_cell.angle_beta   90.00
_cell.angle_gamma   90.00
#
_symmetry.space_group_name_H-M   'P 1'
#
loop_
_entity.id
_entity.type
_entity.pdbx_description
1 polymer ?
#
loop_
_entity_poly.entity_id
_entity_poly.type
_entity_poly.pdbx_seq_one_letter_code
_entity_poly.pdbx_strand_id
1 'polypeptide(L)'
;MGKARDGFAHGSPLAANWIFRQLNQTREASLEAVFDSELILGCNIMRHPEFAEGVRALLVDKDRSPAWTYPDLASVPADVIDSFFTAPADMPALGLPE
;
A
#
# COMPACT_ATOMS: atom_id res chain seq x y z
N MET A 1 -5.59 1.27 -22.56
CA MET A 1 -6.50 1.54 -21.42
C MET A 1 -7.04 0.27 -20.75
N GLY A 2 -7.51 -0.75 -21.49
CA GLY A 2 -8.10 -1.97 -20.88
C GLY A 2 -7.25 -2.66 -19.81
N LYS A 3 -6.00 -3.00 -20.11
CA LYS A 3 -5.08 -3.66 -19.15
C LYS A 3 -4.91 -2.91 -17.81
N ALA A 4 -4.83 -1.58 -17.84
CA ALA A 4 -4.65 -0.78 -16.63
C ALA A 4 -5.92 -0.78 -15.78
N ARG A 5 -7.09 -0.60 -16.41
CA ARG A 5 -8.40 -0.70 -15.75
C ARG A 5 -8.60 -2.07 -15.13
N ASP A 6 -8.35 -3.13 -15.89
CA ASP A 6 -8.59 -4.49 -15.46
C ASP A 6 -7.62 -4.86 -14.32
N GLY A 7 -6.36 -4.43 -14.39
CA GLY A 7 -5.40 -4.60 -13.29
C GLY A 7 -5.82 -3.89 -12.01
N PHE A 8 -6.33 -2.65 -12.12
CA PHE A 8 -6.86 -1.91 -10.97
C PHE A 8 -8.09 -2.59 -10.37
N ALA A 9 -9.02 -3.08 -11.20
CA ALA A 9 -10.25 -3.74 -10.75
C ALA A 9 -10.01 -5.09 -10.04
N HIS A 10 -8.93 -5.81 -10.37
CA HIS A 10 -8.56 -7.07 -9.70
C HIS A 10 -7.60 -6.87 -8.50
N GLY A 11 -7.00 -5.69 -8.37
CA GLY A 11 -6.09 -5.37 -7.27
C GLY A 11 -6.81 -5.20 -5.93
N SER A 12 -6.05 -5.16 -4.84
CA SER A 12 -6.60 -4.91 -3.51
C SER A 12 -7.24 -3.51 -3.43
N PRO A 13 -8.51 -3.40 -3.00
CA PRO A 13 -9.14 -2.10 -2.78
C PRO A 13 -8.47 -1.27 -1.68
N LEU A 14 -7.91 -1.94 -0.66
CA LEU A 14 -7.10 -1.29 0.37
C LEU A 14 -5.84 -0.67 -0.26
N ALA A 15 -5.19 -1.42 -1.17
CA ALA A 15 -4.00 -0.93 -1.86
C ALA A 15 -4.26 0.29 -2.74
N ALA A 16 -5.36 0.27 -3.49
CA ALA A 16 -5.77 1.41 -4.30
C ALA A 16 -5.98 2.68 -3.44
N ASN A 17 -6.58 2.55 -2.25
CA ASN A 17 -6.81 3.68 -1.35
C ASN A 17 -5.50 4.30 -0.82
N TRP A 18 -4.54 3.50 -0.32
CA TRP A 18 -3.28 4.08 0.17
C TRP A 18 -2.41 4.62 -0.97
N ILE A 19 -2.42 4.01 -2.16
CA ILE A 19 -1.71 4.55 -3.34
C ILE A 19 -2.27 5.92 -3.69
N PHE A 20 -3.60 6.05 -3.74
CA PHE A 20 -4.25 7.32 -4.02
C PHE A 20 -3.90 8.37 -2.97
N ARG A 21 -3.93 8.02 -1.67
CA ARG A 21 -3.55 8.94 -0.60
C ARG A 21 -2.08 9.37 -0.69
N GLN A 22 -1.16 8.44 -0.87
CA GLN A 22 0.28 8.73 -1.01
C GLN A 22 0.53 9.73 -2.14
N LEU A 23 0.00 9.44 -3.34
CA LEU A 23 0.16 10.31 -4.52
C LEU A 23 -0.37 11.72 -4.30
N ASN A 24 -1.48 11.88 -3.59
CA ASN A 24 -2.05 13.19 -3.30
C ASN A 24 -1.28 13.93 -2.21
N GLN A 25 -0.86 13.24 -1.15
CA GLN A 25 -0.15 13.86 -0.02
C GLN A 25 1.26 14.31 -0.38
N THR A 26 1.94 13.60 -1.29
CA THR A 26 3.33 13.90 -1.66
C THR A 26 3.46 14.60 -3.02
N ARG A 27 2.35 15.11 -3.59
CA ARG A 27 2.32 15.70 -4.94
C ARG A 27 3.32 16.84 -5.16
N GLU A 28 3.54 17.65 -4.12
CA GLU A 28 4.42 18.82 -4.14
C GLU A 28 5.64 18.65 -3.20
N ALA A 29 5.89 17.42 -2.75
CA ALA A 29 6.97 17.12 -1.81
C ALA A 29 8.33 17.01 -2.51
N SER A 30 9.42 17.21 -1.76
CA SER A 30 10.76 16.86 -2.22
C SER A 30 10.90 15.34 -2.34
N LEU A 31 11.88 14.89 -3.12
CA LEU A 31 12.18 13.45 -3.26
C LEU A 31 12.51 12.80 -1.90
N GLU A 32 13.26 13.50 -1.05
CA GLU A 32 13.56 13.05 0.31
C GLU A 32 12.28 12.81 1.13
N ALA A 33 11.38 13.79 1.15
CA ALA A 33 10.12 13.68 1.88
C ALA A 33 9.18 12.61 1.29
N VAL A 34 9.25 12.35 -0.02
CA VAL A 34 8.57 11.21 -0.65
C VAL A 34 9.10 9.90 -0.07
N PHE A 35 10.43 9.72 -0.01
CA PHE A 35 11.02 8.50 0.53
C PHE A 35 10.76 8.31 2.03
N ASP A 36 10.77 9.37 2.82
CA ASP A 36 10.39 9.29 4.24
C ASP A 36 8.95 8.79 4.40
N SER A 37 8.02 9.34 3.61
CA SER A 37 6.62 8.91 3.61
C SER A 37 6.47 7.46 3.12
N GLU A 38 7.16 7.09 2.04
CA GLU A 38 7.15 5.72 1.50
C GLU A 38 7.75 4.70 2.47
N LEU A 39 8.74 5.09 3.27
CA LEU A 39 9.32 4.20 4.28
C LEU A 39 8.29 3.84 5.37
N ILE A 40 7.52 4.83 5.84
CA ILE A 40 6.41 4.59 6.79
C ILE A 40 5.40 3.64 6.16
N LEU A 41 4.94 3.99 4.96
CA LEU A 41 3.92 3.24 4.24
C LEU A 41 4.35 1.79 3.98
N GLY A 42 5.56 1.58 3.45
CA GLY A 42 6.12 0.26 3.15
C GLY A 42 6.27 -0.60 4.41
N CYS A 43 6.74 -0.01 5.52
CA CYS A 43 6.85 -0.69 6.80
C CYS A 43 5.49 -1.23 7.29
N ASN A 44 4.43 -0.44 7.16
CA ASN A 44 3.09 -0.85 7.56
C ASN A 44 2.46 -1.86 6.58
N ILE A 45 2.65 -1.68 5.27
CA ILE A 45 2.19 -2.63 4.24
C ILE A 45 2.73 -4.04 4.50
N MET A 46 4.03 -4.17 4.76
CA MET A 46 4.66 -5.48 4.99
C MET A 46 4.15 -6.20 6.24
N ARG A 47 3.63 -5.45 7.23
CA ARG A 47 3.06 -5.99 8.48
C ARG A 47 1.58 -6.36 8.34
N HIS A 48 0.91 -5.91 7.28
CA HIS A 48 -0.53 -6.11 7.10
C HIS A 48 -0.84 -7.38 6.29
N PRO A 49 -1.88 -8.17 6.65
CA PRO A 49 -2.22 -9.43 5.97
C PRO A 49 -2.47 -9.31 4.45
N GLU A 50 -3.02 -8.17 4.01
CA GLU A 50 -3.31 -7.89 2.60
C GLU A 50 -2.07 -8.07 1.69
N PHE A 51 -0.88 -7.70 2.17
CA PHE A 51 0.35 -7.88 1.40
C PHE A 51 0.72 -9.36 1.25
N ALA A 52 0.65 -10.11 2.34
CA ALA A 52 0.94 -11.54 2.35
C ALA A 52 -0.03 -12.29 1.42
N GLU A 53 -1.31 -11.90 1.37
CA GLU A 53 -2.29 -12.51 0.46
C GLU A 53 -1.96 -12.24 -1.01
N GLY A 54 -1.54 -11.02 -1.35
CA GLY A 54 -1.12 -10.71 -2.72
C GLY A 54 0.11 -11.53 -3.14
N VAL A 55 1.08 -11.68 -2.23
CA VAL A 55 2.26 -12.54 -2.44
C VAL A 55 1.85 -14.00 -2.60
N ARG A 56 0.94 -14.49 -1.75
CA ARG A 56 0.43 -15.87 -1.82
C ARG A 56 -0.20 -16.14 -3.18
N ALA A 57 -1.17 -15.33 -3.59
CA ALA A 57 -1.94 -15.51 -4.82
C ALA A 57 -1.08 -15.39 -6.09
N LEU A 58 -0.08 -14.50 -6.10
CA LEU A 58 0.72 -14.22 -7.30
C LEU A 58 2.01 -15.04 -7.39
N LEU A 59 2.69 -15.27 -6.26
CA LEU A 59 4.06 -15.79 -6.23
C LEU A 59 4.20 -17.15 -5.56
N VAL A 60 3.40 -17.45 -4.53
CA VAL A 60 3.49 -18.73 -3.80
C VAL A 60 2.60 -19.79 -4.45
N ASP A 61 1.29 -19.65 -4.30
CA ASP A 61 0.30 -20.60 -4.82
C ASP A 61 0.03 -20.37 -6.32
N LYS A 62 0.26 -19.13 -6.79
CA LYS A 62 0.11 -18.73 -8.20
C LYS A 62 -1.29 -18.99 -8.76
N ASP A 63 -2.31 -19.00 -7.89
CA ASP A 63 -3.71 -19.18 -8.27
C ASP A 63 -4.30 -17.94 -8.95
N ARG A 64 -3.65 -16.77 -8.79
CA ARG A 64 -4.11 -15.46 -9.27
C ARG A 64 -5.52 -15.09 -8.77
N SER A 65 -5.91 -15.65 -7.61
CA SER A 65 -7.23 -15.48 -6.98
C SER A 65 -7.06 -14.99 -5.55
N PRO A 66 -6.60 -13.73 -5.35
CA PRO A 66 -6.42 -13.19 -4.02
C PRO A 66 -7.77 -13.02 -3.29
N ALA A 67 -7.81 -13.40 -2.02
CA ALA A 67 -8.93 -13.20 -1.12
C ALA A 67 -8.76 -11.88 -0.35
N TRP A 68 -8.98 -10.75 -1.03
CA TRP A 68 -8.88 -9.44 -0.42
C TRP A 68 -9.86 -9.26 0.74
N THR A 69 -9.41 -8.57 1.80
CA THR A 69 -10.22 -8.34 3.01
C THR A 69 -11.43 -7.44 2.72
N TYR A 70 -11.24 -6.49 1.82
CA TYR A 70 -12.23 -5.47 1.47
C TYR A 70 -12.77 -5.74 0.06
N PRO A 71 -14.10 -5.84 -0.12
CA PRO A 71 -14.70 -6.15 -1.43
C PRO A 71 -14.64 -4.98 -2.42
N ASP A 72 -14.57 -3.74 -1.95
CA ASP A 72 -14.56 -2.53 -2.79
C ASP A 72 -13.89 -1.34 -2.11
N LEU A 73 -13.66 -0.25 -2.87
CA LEU A 73 -12.96 0.94 -2.38
C LEU A 73 -13.67 1.63 -1.21
N ALA A 74 -15.00 1.63 -1.19
CA ALA A 74 -15.81 2.31 -0.18
C ALA A 74 -15.92 1.52 1.12
N SER A 75 -15.70 0.21 1.06
CA SER A 75 -15.70 -0.68 2.22
C SER A 75 -14.45 -0.56 3.10
N VAL A 76 -13.43 0.18 2.65
CA VAL A 76 -12.18 0.38 3.38
C VAL A 76 -12.35 1.47 4.46
N PRO A 77 -12.19 1.14 5.76
CA PRO A 77 -12.32 2.12 6.83
C PRO A 77 -11.19 3.16 6.80
N ALA A 78 -11.52 4.39 7.17
CA ALA A 78 -10.55 5.51 7.17
C ALA A 78 -9.43 5.31 8.20
N ASP A 79 -9.74 4.76 9.38
CA ASP A 79 -8.78 4.46 10.44
C ASP A 79 -7.78 3.37 10.03
N VAL A 80 -8.23 2.38 9.26
CA VAL A 80 -7.34 1.39 8.64
C VAL A 80 -6.36 2.10 7.70
N ILE A 81 -6.83 3.01 6.85
CA ILE A 81 -5.97 3.77 5.95
C ILE A 81 -5.03 4.70 6.73
N ASP A 82 -5.48 5.37 7.78
CA ASP A 82 -4.64 6.21 8.65
C ASP A 82 -3.51 5.43 9.31
N SER A 83 -3.74 4.17 9.68
CA SER A 83 -2.71 3.33 10.29
C SER A 83 -1.48 3.14 9.40
N PHE A 84 -1.66 3.10 8.08
CA PHE A 84 -0.54 2.93 7.12
C PHE A 84 0.39 4.14 7.05
N PHE A 85 -0.08 5.33 7.46
CA PHE A 85 0.68 6.58 7.41
C PHE A 85 1.20 7.00 8.79
N THR A 86 1.07 6.12 9.80
CA THR A 86 1.60 6.32 11.14
C THR A 86 2.90 5.53 11.29
N ALA A 87 3.98 6.20 11.71
CA ALA A 87 5.26 5.53 11.91
C ALA A 87 5.14 4.41 12.97
N PRO A 88 5.57 3.17 12.67
CA PRO A 88 5.63 2.10 13.65
C PRO A 88 6.73 2.38 14.69
N ALA A 89 6.60 1.82 15.90
CA ALA A 89 7.53 2.09 17.00
C ALA A 89 8.98 1.64 16.72
N ASP A 90 9.16 0.61 15.89
CA ASP A 90 10.42 -0.01 15.50
C ASP A 90 10.87 0.39 14.09
N MET A 91 10.55 1.62 13.68
CA MET A 91 10.85 2.10 12.33
C MET A 91 12.37 2.19 12.07
N PRO A 92 12.88 1.58 10.98
CA PRO A 92 14.28 1.74 10.60
C PRO A 92 14.55 3.19 10.16
N ALA A 93 15.75 3.70 10.40
CA ALA A 93 16.20 4.94 9.79
C ALA A 93 16.89 4.63 8.44
N LEU A 94 16.53 5.33 7.37
CA LEU A 94 17.13 5.15 6.04
C LEU A 94 18.63 5.49 6.01
N GLY A 95 19.09 6.41 6.88
CA GLY A 95 20.49 6.83 6.96
C GLY A 95 21.00 7.37 5.62
N LEU A 96 20.22 8.22 4.95
CA LEU A 96 20.60 8.78 3.64
C LEU A 96 21.88 9.62 3.76
N PRO A 97 22.80 9.52 2.79
CA PRO A 97 23.95 10.43 2.72
C PRO A 97 23.48 11.87 2.43
N GLU A 98 24.20 12.84 3.01
CA GLU A 98 24.03 14.28 2.70
C GLU A 98 24.41 14.62 1.24
#